data_AF-A0A3L8DTN0-F1
#
_entry.id   AF-A0A3L8DTN0-F1
#
_cell.length_a   1.000
_cell.length_b   1.000
_cell.length_c   1.000
_cell.angle_alpha   90.00
_cell.angle_beta   90.00
_cell.angle_gamma   90.00
#
_symmetry.space_group_name_H-M   'P 1'
#
loop_
_entity.id
_entity.type
_entity.pdbx_description
1 polymer ?
#
loop_
_entity_poly.entity_id
_entity_poly.type
_entity_poly.pdbx_seq_one_letter_code
_entity_poly.pdbx_strand_id
1 'polypeptide(L)'
;MRILSRRYNLTRTSYKFLEIGIGIPPAANAVAVHNVLGDTTGKEILLTPEMWNGLVDSRAIICDNLARANGEHGPPPSMQLGDLTRVIATMTGVVGRAEAKLRAFKHITAGVEDPSGALRAISGRADFDRNDLLDCELLIMVFGGF
;
A
#
# COMPACT_ATOMS: atom_id res chain seq x y z
N MET A 1 -2.62 14.28 -3.62
CA MET A 1 -3.74 13.94 -2.71
C MET A 1 -3.86 12.43 -2.68
N ARG A 2 -3.88 11.79 -1.49
CA ARG A 2 -4.24 10.37 -1.37
C ARG A 2 -5.74 10.33 -1.13
N ILE A 3 -6.45 9.66 -2.01
CA ILE A 3 -7.92 9.63 -1.96
C ILE A 3 -8.33 8.58 -0.92
N LEU A 4 -7.52 7.54 -0.76
CA LEU A 4 -7.75 6.42 0.15
C LEU A 4 -6.43 5.98 0.75
N SER A 5 -6.43 5.60 2.03
CA SER A 5 -5.26 5.03 2.66
C SER A 5 -5.57 4.13 3.86
N ARG A 6 -4.69 3.14 4.09
CA ARG A 6 -4.68 2.30 5.27
C ARG A 6 -3.35 2.46 5.99
N ARG A 7 -3.44 2.79 7.28
CA ARG A 7 -2.29 3.00 8.17
C ARG A 7 -2.01 1.76 9.00
N TYR A 8 -0.75 1.32 8.97
CA TYR A 8 -0.20 0.24 9.78
C TYR A 8 0.74 0.84 10.82
N ASN A 9 0.41 0.67 12.10
CA ASN A 9 1.27 1.15 13.17
C ASN A 9 2.52 0.28 13.24
N LEU A 10 3.68 0.92 13.15
CA LEU A 10 4.99 0.26 13.20
C LEU A 10 5.48 0.10 14.64
N THR A 11 4.84 0.78 15.57
CA THR A 11 5.30 0.92 16.95
C THR A 11 4.11 0.79 17.87
N ARG A 12 4.32 0.27 19.08
CA ARG A 12 3.24 0.08 20.07
C ARG A 12 2.54 1.40 20.43
N THR A 13 3.30 2.49 20.47
CA THR A 13 2.77 3.83 20.73
C THR A 13 2.17 4.49 19.50
N SER A 14 2.19 3.82 18.34
CA SER A 14 1.67 4.31 17.05
C SER A 14 2.34 5.60 16.54
N TYR A 15 3.48 6.00 17.12
CA TYR A 15 4.19 7.23 16.78
C TYR A 15 4.81 7.16 15.39
N LYS A 16 5.31 5.98 14.99
CA LYS A 16 5.68 5.66 13.60
C LYS A 16 4.65 4.77 12.97
N PHE A 17 4.37 5.04 11.71
CA PHE A 17 3.41 4.31 10.92
C PHE A 17 3.87 4.17 9.48
N LEU A 18 3.28 3.21 8.80
CA LEU A 18 3.42 3.00 7.38
C LEU A 18 2.03 2.99 6.78
N GLU A 19 1.82 3.86 5.81
CA GLU A 19 0.54 4.07 5.17
C GLU A 19 0.62 3.60 3.72
N ILE A 20 -0.31 2.75 3.32
CA ILE A 20 -0.53 2.43 1.91
C ILE A 20 -1.72 3.26 1.48
N GLY A 21 -1.51 4.17 0.53
CA GLY A 21 -2.57 4.95 -0.06
C GLY A 21 -2.66 4.75 -1.56
N ILE A 22 -3.83 5.06 -2.10
CA ILE A 22 -4.05 5.17 -3.54
C ILE A 22 -4.33 6.63 -3.84
N GLY A 23 -3.57 7.19 -4.78
CA GLY A 23 -3.63 8.60 -5.10
C GLY A 23 -3.54 8.86 -6.59
N ILE A 24 -3.95 10.06 -6.95
CA ILE A 24 -3.72 10.64 -8.27
C ILE A 24 -2.54 11.60 -8.11
N PRO A 25 -1.38 11.30 -8.72
CA PRO A 25 -0.24 12.21 -8.70
C PRO A 25 -0.61 13.51 -9.41
N PRO A 26 -0.17 14.69 -8.90
CA PRO A 26 -0.52 15.98 -9.49
C PRO A 26 -0.12 16.13 -10.97
N ALA A 27 0.88 15.36 -11.42
CA ALA A 27 1.44 15.42 -12.77
C ALA A 27 1.02 14.24 -13.66
N ALA A 28 0.20 13.30 -13.17
CA ALA A 28 -0.14 12.09 -13.91
C ALA A 28 -1.64 11.88 -13.97
N ASN A 29 -2.13 11.62 -15.17
CA ASN A 29 -3.50 11.15 -15.45
C ASN A 29 -3.69 9.68 -15.02
N ALA A 30 -2.83 9.18 -14.12
CA ALA A 30 -2.69 7.77 -13.81
C ALA A 30 -2.67 7.57 -12.30
N VAL A 31 -3.68 6.85 -11.81
CA VAL A 31 -3.74 6.32 -10.45
C VAL A 31 -2.48 5.52 -10.14
N ALA A 32 -1.92 5.76 -8.95
CA ALA A 32 -0.76 5.05 -8.41
C ALA A 32 -0.99 4.63 -6.95
N VAL A 33 -0.37 3.50 -6.58
CA VAL A 33 -0.22 3.11 -5.18
C VAL A 33 0.96 3.88 -4.59
N HIS A 34 0.72 4.55 -3.47
CA HIS A 34 1.71 5.29 -2.70
C HIS A 34 1.96 4.57 -1.39
N ASN A 35 3.23 4.28 -1.08
CA ASN A 35 3.64 3.72 0.20
C ASN A 35 4.35 4.80 0.99
N VAL A 36 3.94 5.09 2.23
CA VAL A 36 4.47 6.22 3.00
C VAL A 36 4.87 5.83 4.39
N LEU A 37 6.13 6.04 4.71
CA LEU A 37 6.61 5.94 6.08
C LEU A 37 6.42 7.30 6.76
N GLY A 38 5.64 7.35 7.83
CA GLY A 38 5.32 8.59 8.51
C GLY A 38 5.45 8.52 10.03
N ASP A 39 5.38 9.69 10.66
CA ASP A 39 5.26 9.82 12.10
C ASP A 39 4.16 10.80 12.54
N THR A 40 3.78 10.76 13.82
CA THR A 40 2.73 11.62 14.39
C THR A 40 3.08 13.10 14.41
N THR A 41 4.30 13.50 14.03
CA THR A 41 4.70 14.90 13.88
C THR A 41 4.41 15.44 12.48
N GLY A 42 3.86 14.61 11.60
CA GLY A 42 3.54 14.97 10.21
C GLY A 42 4.72 14.83 9.25
N LYS A 43 5.83 14.22 9.70
CA LYS A 43 6.94 13.89 8.79
C LYS A 43 6.58 12.63 8.03
N GLU A 44 6.68 12.71 6.70
CA GLU A 44 6.37 11.61 5.80
C GLU A 44 7.48 11.42 4.76
N ILE A 45 7.77 10.17 4.45
CA ILE A 45 8.64 9.76 3.35
C ILE A 45 7.78 8.92 2.40
N LEU A 46 7.55 9.44 1.20
CA LEU A 46 6.97 8.66 0.11
C LEU A 46 8.01 7.68 -0.41
N LEU A 47 7.72 6.38 -0.28
CA LEU A 47 8.54 5.30 -0.79
C LEU A 47 8.19 5.10 -2.26
N THR A 48 9.18 5.25 -3.13
CA THR A 48 9.07 4.82 -4.53
C THR A 48 9.05 3.28 -4.61
N PRO A 49 8.63 2.69 -5.74
CA PRO A 49 8.72 1.24 -5.94
C PRO A 49 10.14 0.70 -5.70
N GLU A 50 11.17 1.44 -6.12
CA GLU A 50 12.57 1.07 -5.92
C GLU A 50 12.96 1.08 -4.44
N MET A 51 12.51 2.09 -3.68
CA MET A 51 12.75 2.16 -2.24
C MET A 51 12.04 1.02 -1.49
N TRP A 52 10.80 0.70 -1.89
CA TRP A 52 10.04 -0.41 -1.32
C TRP A 52 10.71 -1.76 -1.60
N ASN A 53 11.12 -2.00 -2.84
CA ASN A 53 11.82 -3.22 -3.21
C ASN A 53 13.14 -3.34 -2.45
N GLY A 54 13.93 -2.26 -2.36
CA GLY A 54 15.15 -2.25 -1.58
C GLY A 54 14.93 -2.56 -0.09
N LEU A 55 13.82 -2.09 0.51
CA LEU A 55 13.43 -2.43 1.87
C LEU A 55 13.06 -3.92 2.02
N VAL A 56 12.30 -4.46 1.08
CA VAL A 56 11.90 -5.87 1.06
C VAL A 56 13.12 -6.78 0.87
N ASP A 57 14.02 -6.45 -0.04
CA ASP A 57 15.25 -7.19 -0.31
C ASP A 57 16.20 -7.15 0.90
N SER A 58 16.26 -5.99 1.57
CA SER A 58 17.06 -5.80 2.79
C SER A 58 16.41 -6.37 4.05
N ARG A 59 15.23 -7.01 3.95
CA ARG A 59 14.45 -7.48 5.11
C ARG A 59 15.30 -8.27 6.10
N ALA A 60 16.10 -9.23 5.63
CA ALA A 60 16.90 -10.09 6.50
C ALA A 60 17.95 -9.29 7.28
N ILE A 61 18.60 -8.32 6.62
CA ILE A 61 19.62 -7.44 7.22
C ILE A 61 18.97 -6.49 8.24
N ILE A 62 17.82 -5.92 7.92
CA ILE A 62 17.06 -5.06 8.85
C ILE A 62 16.64 -5.87 10.08
N CYS A 63 16.16 -7.10 9.86
CA CYS A 63 15.76 -8.01 10.92
C CYS A 63 16.93 -8.35 11.86
N ASP A 64 18.09 -8.68 11.32
CA ASP A 64 19.29 -9.00 12.10
C ASP A 64 19.79 -7.80 12.91
N ASN A 65 19.87 -6.61 12.29
CA ASN A 65 20.25 -5.38 12.99
C ASN A 65 19.31 -5.05 14.16
N LEU A 66 18.00 -5.24 13.97
CA LEU A 66 17.02 -5.06 15.04
C LEU A 66 17.17 -6.12 16.13
N ALA A 67 17.44 -7.38 15.79
CA ALA A 67 17.70 -8.43 16.76
C ALA A 67 18.93 -8.11 17.63
N ARG A 68 20.00 -7.61 17.02
CA ARG A 68 21.22 -7.17 17.72
C ARG A 68 20.96 -5.98 18.63
N ALA A 69 20.23 -4.97 18.14
CA ALA A 69 19.84 -3.81 18.94
C ALA A 69 18.92 -4.17 20.13
N ASN A 70 18.14 -5.25 20.03
CA ASN A 70 17.36 -5.80 21.15
C ASN A 70 18.23 -6.50 22.21
N GLY A 71 19.42 -6.99 21.85
CA GLY A 71 20.32 -7.72 22.74
C GLY A 71 21.30 -6.84 23.51
N GLU A 72 21.53 -5.60 23.06
CA GLU A 72 22.39 -4.62 23.73
C GLU A 72 21.57 -3.82 24.77
N HIS A 73 22.12 -3.64 25.99
CA HIS A 73 21.47 -3.07 27.18
C HIS A 73 20.92 -1.63 26.97
N GLY A 74 19.73 -1.51 26.39
CA GLY A 74 18.95 -0.27 26.29
C GLY A 74 17.45 -0.55 26.43
N PRO A 75 16.60 0.51 26.57
CA PRO A 75 15.15 0.32 26.59
C PRO A 75 14.72 -0.43 25.32
N PRO A 76 13.73 -1.34 25.41
CA PRO A 76 13.32 -2.17 24.29
C PRO A 76 12.98 -1.26 23.09
N PRO A 77 13.51 -1.55 21.88
CA PRO A 77 13.24 -0.74 20.72
C PRO A 77 11.73 -0.68 20.49
N SER A 78 11.28 0.51 20.11
CA SER A 78 9.85 0.81 19.92
C SER A 78 9.14 -0.04 18.86
N MET A 79 9.91 -0.78 18.05
CA MET A 79 9.46 -1.66 16.98
C MET A 79 10.00 -3.08 17.24
N GLN A 80 9.12 -4.06 17.41
CA GLN A 80 9.49 -5.45 17.63
C GLN A 80 9.76 -6.16 16.31
N LEU A 81 10.76 -7.06 16.29
CA LEU A 81 11.18 -7.78 15.08
C LEU A 81 10.04 -8.58 14.43
N GLY A 82 9.24 -9.25 15.26
CA GLY A 82 8.06 -10.00 14.80
C GLY A 82 7.00 -9.11 14.17
N ASP A 83 6.82 -7.89 14.69
CA ASP A 83 5.89 -6.92 14.15
C ASP A 83 6.36 -6.37 12.80
N LEU A 84 7.64 -6.04 12.65
CA LEU A 84 8.18 -5.56 11.39
C LEU A 84 8.08 -6.62 10.28
N THR A 85 8.48 -7.86 10.55
CA THR A 85 8.38 -8.94 9.55
C THR A 85 6.94 -9.15 9.09
N ARG A 86 5.99 -9.19 10.05
CA ARG A 86 4.57 -9.37 9.74
C ARG A 86 4.02 -8.19 8.94
N VAL A 87 4.41 -6.96 9.29
CA VAL A 87 4.02 -5.76 8.57
C VAL A 87 4.56 -5.81 7.14
N ILE A 88 5.87 -6.05 6.93
CA ILE A 88 6.46 -6.15 5.59
C ILE A 88 5.74 -7.20 4.75
N ALA A 89 5.54 -8.41 5.28
CA ALA A 89 4.89 -9.51 4.53
C ALA A 89 3.43 -9.19 4.17
N THR A 90 2.66 -8.68 5.14
CA THR A 90 1.26 -8.27 4.93
C THR A 90 1.19 -7.19 3.85
N MET A 91 2.11 -6.24 3.91
CA MET A 91 2.15 -5.11 3.00
C MET A 91 2.57 -5.49 1.58
N THR A 92 3.59 -6.33 1.41
CA THR A 92 3.97 -6.84 0.08
C THR A 92 2.76 -7.52 -0.58
N GLY A 93 1.98 -8.28 0.19
CA GLY A 93 0.73 -8.87 -0.29
C GLY A 93 -0.33 -7.84 -0.68
N VAL A 94 -0.57 -6.82 0.15
CA VAL A 94 -1.56 -5.76 -0.12
C VAL A 94 -1.17 -4.90 -1.33
N VAL A 95 0.09 -4.46 -1.41
CA VAL A 95 0.61 -3.67 -2.55
C VAL A 95 0.50 -4.49 -3.83
N GLY A 96 0.98 -5.74 -3.83
CA GLY A 96 0.90 -6.60 -5.01
C GLY A 96 -0.54 -6.85 -5.47
N ARG A 97 -1.48 -7.04 -4.52
CA ARG A 97 -2.91 -7.18 -4.84
C ARG A 97 -3.48 -5.90 -5.46
N ALA A 98 -3.19 -4.74 -4.87
CA ALA A 98 -3.66 -3.45 -5.35
C ALA A 98 -3.13 -3.14 -6.76
N GLU A 99 -1.83 -3.36 -7.00
CA GLU A 99 -1.20 -3.15 -8.30
C GLU A 99 -1.77 -4.10 -9.37
N ALA A 100 -1.96 -5.38 -9.03
CA ALA A 100 -2.53 -6.36 -9.95
C ALA A 100 -3.96 -6.00 -10.36
N LYS A 101 -4.81 -5.65 -9.38
CA LYS A 101 -6.20 -5.23 -9.62
C LYS A 101 -6.27 -3.93 -10.42
N LEU A 102 -5.46 -2.93 -10.06
CA LEU A 102 -5.39 -1.66 -10.78
C LEU A 102 -4.96 -1.87 -12.24
N ARG A 103 -3.95 -2.72 -12.50
CA ARG A 103 -3.52 -3.06 -13.86
C ARG A 103 -4.64 -3.75 -14.65
N ALA A 104 -5.32 -4.71 -14.03
CA ALA A 104 -6.41 -5.43 -14.67
C ALA A 104 -7.58 -4.50 -15.02
N PHE A 105 -7.96 -3.60 -14.11
CA PHE A 105 -9.05 -2.65 -14.34
C PHE A 105 -8.68 -1.68 -15.46
N LYS A 106 -7.47 -1.11 -15.45
CA LYS A 106 -6.97 -0.25 -16.54
C LYS A 106 -6.98 -0.95 -17.91
N HIS A 107 -6.62 -2.23 -17.96
CA HIS A 107 -6.66 -2.99 -19.21
C HIS A 107 -8.09 -3.16 -19.74
N ILE A 108 -9.06 -3.38 -18.84
CA ILE A 108 -10.48 -3.51 -19.22
C ILE A 108 -11.01 -2.18 -19.75
N THR A 109 -10.70 -1.08 -19.08
CA THR A 109 -11.21 0.24 -19.48
C THR A 109 -10.58 0.76 -20.77
N ALA A 110 -9.40 0.28 -21.15
CA ALA A 110 -8.70 0.73 -22.36
C ALA A 110 -9.46 0.43 -23.67
N GLY A 111 -10.44 -0.49 -23.65
CA GLY A 111 -11.22 -0.90 -24.82
C GLY A 111 -12.71 -0.58 -24.73
N VAL A 112 -13.15 0.20 -23.74
CA VAL A 112 -14.58 0.43 -23.51
C VAL A 112 -14.88 1.93 -23.51
N GLU A 113 -15.68 2.36 -24.47
CA GLU A 113 -16.11 3.77 -24.61
C GLU A 113 -17.21 4.15 -23.60
N ASP A 114 -17.97 3.18 -23.11
CA ASP A 114 -19.05 3.37 -22.14
C ASP A 114 -18.60 3.01 -20.70
N PRO A 115 -18.59 3.98 -19.76
CA PRO A 115 -18.28 3.73 -18.35
C PRO A 115 -19.14 2.62 -17.72
N SER A 116 -20.40 2.47 -18.14
CA SER A 116 -21.31 1.46 -17.60
C SER A 116 -20.94 0.04 -18.05
N GLY A 117 -20.51 -0.13 -19.30
CA GLY A 117 -19.97 -1.38 -19.83
C GLY A 117 -18.68 -1.80 -19.15
N ALA A 118 -17.80 -0.83 -18.87
CA ALA A 118 -16.52 -1.08 -18.22
C ALA A 118 -16.69 -1.47 -16.73
N LEU A 119 -17.63 -0.81 -16.04
CA LEU A 119 -18.07 -1.17 -14.69
C LEU A 119 -18.58 -2.62 -14.64
N ARG A 120 -19.47 -3.00 -15.55
CA ARG A 120 -20.00 -4.38 -15.64
C ARG A 120 -18.92 -5.41 -15.91
N ALA A 121 -17.97 -5.10 -16.79
CA ALA A 121 -16.85 -5.99 -17.11
C ALA A 121 -15.93 -6.22 -15.90
N ILE A 122 -15.68 -5.20 -15.08
CA ILE A 122 -14.89 -5.33 -13.85
C ILE A 122 -15.66 -6.08 -12.77
N SER A 123 -16.91 -5.70 -12.51
CA SER A 123 -17.74 -6.35 -11.49
C SER A 123 -18.06 -7.82 -11.80
N GLY A 124 -17.97 -8.23 -13.07
CA GLY A 124 -18.16 -9.62 -13.50
C GLY A 124 -16.91 -10.50 -13.38
N ARG A 125 -15.74 -9.98 -12.98
CA ARG A 125 -14.54 -10.81 -12.84
C ARG A 125 -14.63 -11.72 -11.62
N ALA A 126 -14.09 -12.92 -11.75
CA ALA A 126 -14.03 -13.90 -10.65
C ALA A 126 -13.18 -13.43 -9.46
N ASP A 127 -12.22 -12.52 -9.67
CA ASP A 127 -11.36 -11.97 -8.64
C ASP A 127 -11.87 -10.63 -8.08
N PHE A 128 -13.03 -10.14 -8.52
CA PHE A 128 -13.70 -8.97 -7.93
C PHE A 128 -14.61 -9.41 -6.77
N ASP A 129 -14.39 -8.85 -5.60
CA ASP A 129 -15.24 -9.03 -4.42
C ASP A 129 -15.88 -7.71 -4.03
N ARG A 130 -17.21 -7.64 -4.16
CA ARG A 130 -18.02 -6.47 -3.76
C ARG A 130 -18.01 -6.18 -2.25
N ASN A 131 -17.44 -7.06 -1.44
CA ASN A 131 -17.25 -6.87 -0.01
C ASN A 131 -15.78 -6.60 0.34
N ASP A 132 -14.87 -6.72 -0.62
CA ASP A 132 -13.47 -6.30 -0.45
C ASP A 132 -13.38 -4.79 -0.69
N LEU A 133 -13.00 -4.08 0.35
CA LEU A 133 -12.94 -2.62 0.33
C LEU A 133 -12.04 -2.11 -0.81
N LEU A 134 -10.92 -2.82 -1.06
CA LEU A 134 -9.98 -2.50 -2.14
C LEU A 134 -10.63 -2.56 -3.53
N ASP A 135 -11.53 -3.53 -3.76
CA ASP A 135 -12.22 -3.70 -5.03
C ASP A 135 -13.28 -2.62 -5.27
N CYS A 136 -14.13 -2.36 -4.28
CA CYS A 136 -15.11 -1.28 -4.35
C CYS A 136 -14.45 0.08 -4.58
N GLU A 137 -13.33 0.31 -3.89
CA GLU A 137 -12.60 1.58 -3.96
C GLU A 137 -11.86 1.77 -5.29
N LEU A 138 -11.18 0.75 -5.80
CA LEU A 138 -10.56 0.79 -7.12
C LEU A 138 -11.61 1.02 -8.21
N LEU A 139 -12.81 0.47 -8.06
CA LEU A 139 -13.93 0.69 -8.98
C LEU A 139 -14.37 2.16 -8.98
N ILE A 140 -14.56 2.73 -7.79
CA ILE A 140 -14.89 4.16 -7.62
C ILE A 140 -13.77 5.03 -8.20
N MET A 141 -12.51 4.65 -8.09
CA MET A 141 -11.41 5.48 -8.60
C MET A 141 -11.25 5.42 -10.12
N VAL A 142 -11.57 4.28 -10.74
CA VAL A 142 -11.50 4.12 -12.21
C VAL A 142 -12.68 4.81 -12.91
N PHE A 143 -13.85 4.92 -12.25
CA PHE A 143 -15.09 5.45 -12.87
C PHE A 143 -15.71 6.66 -12.19
N GLY A 144 -15.36 6.94 -10.94
CA GLY A 144 -15.73 8.15 -10.23
C GLY A 144 -14.87 9.28 -10.75
N GLY A 145 -15.35 9.93 -11.81
CA GLY A 145 -14.71 11.11 -12.37
C GLY A 145 -14.41 12.12 -11.26
N PHE A 146 -13.14 12.48 -11.14
CA PHE A 146 -12.65 13.66 -10.43
C PHE A 146 -12.10 14.64 -11.46
#